data_AF-A0A0S9R5S0-F1
#
_entry.id   AF-A0A0S9R5S0-F1
#
_cell.length_a   1.000
_cell.length_b   1.000
_cell.length_c   1.000
_cell.angle_alpha   90.00
_cell.angle_beta   90.00
_cell.angle_gamma   90.00
#
_symmetry.space_group_name_H-M   'P 1'
#
loop_
_entity.id
_entity.type
_entity.pdbx_description
1 polymer ?
#
loop_
_entity_poly.entity_id
_entity_poly.type
_entity_poly.pdbx_seq_one_letter_code
_entity_poly.pdbx_strand_id
1 'polypeptide(L)'
;MVAPPAETGETARTSATPTHTIKANNAVQALSGTAGHDDIWGWNKGGAVLKGGAGDDTYRREAGTRPRGRSATPTHTIKANNGVQALSGTAGHDDIWGWNKGGAVLKGGAGDDTYHIWQSSDQVVEAPGGGVDTVIIAWRDYTLPDNVENLSFSNAKSGTGNSLNNVLIGDGGAQTLNGKAGNDILTGRGGADIFVIAKGEGSDVITDFASGVDKVRLEGVNLHSFAELKMAASQVGSNTVIALGGGETLTLQNVALTNLKAGDFALPADPSHPGMSLSFSDEFNALSASANGNGTVWKSALGIGSEYRTLGSNNEAQYYSDKSVGTNPFSVSNGVLSITAAPDHDGNPLDLAYTSGVLTTAKSFAQTYGYFEIRAELPAGQGMWPAFWMLNADGTGTTELDVMEFLGHDKDTAYASVHSTVAGQRLTSTPVQTADLTEGFHTFGVDWQKDTLEWYIDGAKVAELATPADMHKPMYMLVNLAVGDTGSWPGKYDASMPTTQLNVDYVRVWANDDLL
;
A
#
# COMPACT_ATOMS: atom_id res chain seq x y z
N MET A 1 -25.76 -73.86 12.96
CA MET A 1 -24.85 -72.76 12.62
C MET A 1 -25.55 -71.88 11.60
N VAL A 2 -25.45 -70.57 11.84
CA VAL A 2 -26.23 -69.48 11.25
C VAL A 2 -25.87 -69.28 9.78
N ALA A 3 -26.88 -69.01 8.94
CA ALA A 3 -26.69 -68.46 7.60
C ALA A 3 -26.67 -66.92 7.66
N PRO A 4 -25.83 -66.24 6.85
CA PRO A 4 -26.13 -64.90 6.37
C PRO A 4 -26.61 -64.94 4.90
N PRO A 5 -27.75 -64.31 4.58
CA PRO A 5 -28.24 -64.08 3.23
C PRO A 5 -27.87 -62.70 2.66
N ALA A 6 -27.77 -62.68 1.32
CA ALA A 6 -28.09 -61.61 0.36
C ALA A 6 -27.42 -60.23 0.43
N GLU A 7 -26.50 -60.00 -0.52
CA GLU A 7 -26.30 -58.69 -1.15
C GLU A 7 -27.58 -58.31 -1.93
N THR A 8 -28.21 -57.19 -1.56
CA THR A 8 -29.21 -56.53 -2.39
C THR A 8 -29.02 -55.02 -2.35
N GLY A 9 -28.67 -54.44 -3.50
CA GLY A 9 -29.25 -53.18 -3.97
C GLY A 9 -28.56 -51.90 -3.51
N GLU A 10 -27.46 -51.55 -4.17
CA GLU A 10 -27.09 -50.15 -4.36
C GLU A 10 -28.17 -49.49 -5.23
N THR A 11 -29.07 -48.73 -4.61
CA THR A 11 -30.01 -47.86 -5.33
C THR A 11 -29.42 -46.47 -5.39
N ALA A 12 -29.02 -46.05 -6.59
CA ALA A 12 -28.66 -44.68 -6.91
C ALA A 12 -29.78 -43.73 -6.44
N ARG A 13 -29.48 -42.80 -5.54
CA ARG A 13 -30.37 -41.67 -5.27
C ARG A 13 -30.14 -40.62 -6.34
N THR A 14 -31.03 -40.60 -7.31
CA THR A 14 -31.22 -39.51 -8.28
C THR A 14 -31.49 -38.20 -7.53
N SER A 15 -30.77 -37.13 -7.87
CA SER A 15 -31.15 -35.76 -7.50
C SER A 15 -32.59 -35.53 -7.93
N ALA A 16 -33.48 -35.17 -7.01
CA ALA A 16 -34.87 -34.87 -7.35
C ALA A 16 -34.90 -33.71 -8.37
N THR A 17 -35.67 -33.89 -9.45
CA THR A 17 -35.93 -32.87 -10.46
C THR A 17 -36.81 -31.77 -9.84
N PRO A 18 -36.50 -30.47 -10.02
CA PRO A 18 -37.31 -29.39 -9.44
C PRO A 18 -38.76 -29.50 -9.87
N THR A 19 -39.70 -29.36 -8.94
CA THR A 19 -41.13 -29.38 -9.26
C THR A 19 -41.59 -28.05 -9.84
N HIS A 20 -40.91 -26.95 -9.52
CA HIS A 20 -41.12 -25.63 -10.14
C HIS A 20 -39.81 -24.86 -10.35
N THR A 21 -39.78 -24.04 -11.40
CA THR A 21 -38.71 -23.06 -11.65
C THR A 21 -39.32 -21.67 -11.70
N ILE A 22 -38.85 -20.77 -10.83
CA ILE A 22 -39.38 -19.41 -10.71
C ILE A 22 -38.28 -18.40 -11.05
N LYS A 23 -38.50 -17.56 -12.05
CA LYS A 23 -37.51 -16.57 -12.53
C LYS A 23 -38.00 -15.14 -12.34
N ALA A 24 -37.22 -14.33 -11.64
CA ALA A 24 -37.48 -12.91 -11.45
C ALA A 24 -37.20 -12.10 -12.73
N ASN A 25 -38.00 -11.07 -12.98
CA ASN A 25 -37.62 -9.94 -13.84
C ASN A 25 -37.30 -8.70 -12.95
N ASN A 26 -36.67 -7.67 -13.52
CA ASN A 26 -36.13 -6.50 -12.80
C ASN A 26 -37.18 -5.64 -12.02
N ALA A 27 -38.45 -6.06 -11.93
CA ALA A 27 -39.52 -5.32 -11.27
C ALA A 27 -40.08 -5.99 -9.99
N VAL A 28 -39.56 -7.16 -9.58
CA VAL A 28 -40.16 -7.95 -8.47
C VAL A 28 -39.46 -7.68 -7.13
N GLN A 29 -40.23 -7.22 -6.13
CA GLN A 29 -39.71 -6.90 -4.77
C GLN A 29 -39.75 -8.08 -3.79
N ALA A 30 -40.50 -9.16 -4.08
CA ALA A 30 -40.48 -10.41 -3.31
C ALA A 30 -40.90 -11.60 -4.19
N LEU A 31 -40.17 -12.72 -4.08
CA LEU A 31 -40.55 -14.00 -4.70
C LEU A 31 -40.73 -15.07 -3.60
N SER A 32 -41.84 -15.79 -3.68
CA SER A 32 -42.17 -16.89 -2.77
C SER A 32 -42.37 -18.19 -3.56
N GLY A 33 -41.67 -19.24 -3.16
CA GLY A 33 -41.89 -20.61 -3.60
C GLY A 33 -43.13 -21.25 -2.97
N THR A 34 -43.37 -22.50 -3.33
CA THR A 34 -44.49 -23.35 -2.91
C THR A 34 -44.04 -24.34 -1.82
N ALA A 35 -44.77 -25.44 -1.61
CA ALA A 35 -44.28 -26.55 -0.80
C ALA A 35 -43.66 -27.59 -1.74
N GLY A 36 -42.38 -27.95 -1.57
CA GLY A 36 -41.63 -28.83 -2.47
C GLY A 36 -40.18 -28.40 -2.68
N HIS A 37 -39.52 -28.96 -3.72
CA HIS A 37 -38.17 -28.54 -4.15
C HIS A 37 -38.28 -27.53 -5.28
N ASP A 38 -38.10 -26.24 -4.95
CA ASP A 38 -38.17 -25.15 -5.93
C ASP A 38 -36.77 -24.68 -6.36
N ASP A 39 -36.60 -24.37 -7.66
CA ASP A 39 -35.39 -23.71 -8.19
C ASP A 39 -35.70 -22.22 -8.45
N ILE A 40 -35.22 -21.34 -7.56
CA ILE A 40 -35.58 -19.92 -7.52
C ILE A 40 -34.43 -19.06 -8.03
N TRP A 41 -34.69 -18.32 -9.11
CA TRP A 41 -33.73 -17.46 -9.81
C TRP A 41 -34.04 -16.00 -9.52
N GLY A 42 -33.15 -15.33 -8.78
CA GLY A 42 -33.26 -13.92 -8.44
C GLY A 42 -32.24 -13.06 -9.18
N TRP A 43 -32.70 -12.01 -9.87
CA TRP A 43 -31.84 -10.98 -10.46
C TRP A 43 -31.77 -9.75 -9.53
N ASN A 44 -30.55 -9.23 -9.35
CA ASN A 44 -30.20 -7.82 -9.16
C ASN A 44 -30.18 -7.13 -7.76
N LYS A 45 -29.11 -6.33 -7.60
CA LYS A 45 -28.96 -4.91 -7.21
C LYS A 45 -29.91 -4.19 -6.20
N GLY A 46 -30.98 -4.80 -5.68
CA GLY A 46 -32.02 -4.05 -4.95
C GLY A 46 -32.58 -4.68 -3.67
N GLY A 47 -31.95 -5.73 -3.10
CA GLY A 47 -32.37 -6.26 -1.80
C GLY A 47 -33.71 -7.02 -1.77
N ALA A 48 -34.12 -7.65 -2.88
CA ALA A 48 -35.34 -8.46 -2.91
C ALA A 48 -35.28 -9.63 -1.90
N VAL A 49 -36.38 -9.85 -1.18
CA VAL A 49 -36.54 -10.96 -0.23
C VAL A 49 -37.00 -12.20 -1.01
N LEU A 50 -36.15 -13.24 -1.04
CA LEU A 50 -36.48 -14.54 -1.65
C LEU A 50 -36.90 -15.50 -0.53
N LYS A 51 -38.07 -16.14 -0.66
CA LYS A 51 -38.57 -17.14 0.30
C LYS A 51 -38.89 -18.43 -0.43
N GLY A 52 -38.38 -19.54 0.06
CA GLY A 52 -38.48 -20.85 -0.59
C GLY A 52 -39.82 -21.53 -0.37
N GLY A 53 -40.49 -21.22 0.75
CA GLY A 53 -41.64 -21.99 1.19
C GLY A 53 -41.16 -23.14 2.08
N ALA A 54 -41.84 -24.28 2.05
CA ALA A 54 -41.50 -25.45 2.87
C ALA A 54 -40.91 -26.56 1.99
N GLY A 55 -39.69 -27.00 2.27
CA GLY A 55 -38.98 -28.01 1.48
C GLY A 55 -37.51 -27.65 1.28
N ASP A 56 -36.81 -28.44 0.46
CA ASP A 56 -35.42 -28.20 0.08
C ASP A 56 -35.39 -27.28 -1.15
N ASP A 57 -35.01 -26.01 -1.00
CA ASP A 57 -35.04 -25.06 -2.13
C ASP A 57 -33.64 -24.71 -2.63
N THR A 58 -33.50 -24.60 -3.95
CA THR A 58 -32.23 -24.23 -4.60
C THR A 58 -32.27 -22.77 -5.05
N TYR A 59 -31.39 -21.94 -4.51
CA TYR A 59 -31.21 -20.54 -4.94
C TYR A 59 -30.02 -20.41 -5.88
N ARG A 60 -30.23 -19.88 -7.09
CA ARG A 60 -29.16 -19.71 -8.09
C ARG A 60 -28.92 -18.23 -8.43
N ARG A 61 -27.65 -17.83 -8.43
CA ARG A 61 -27.11 -16.64 -9.12
C ARG A 61 -26.14 -17.12 -10.21
N GLU A 62 -26.18 -16.54 -11.40
CA GLU A 62 -25.31 -16.97 -12.51
C GLU A 62 -23.82 -16.78 -12.19
N ALA A 63 -23.02 -17.67 -12.78
CA ALA A 63 -21.64 -17.94 -12.40
C ALA A 63 -20.62 -17.02 -13.09
N GLY A 64 -19.85 -16.30 -12.27
CA GLY A 64 -18.44 -15.99 -12.52
C GLY A 64 -17.68 -16.51 -11.30
N THR A 65 -16.82 -17.52 -11.49
CA THR A 65 -15.94 -18.15 -10.47
C THR A 65 -16.55 -18.30 -9.06
N ARG A 66 -17.25 -19.41 -8.81
CA ARG A 66 -17.75 -19.77 -7.48
C ARG A 66 -16.58 -19.92 -6.49
N PRO A 67 -16.61 -19.26 -5.31
CA PRO A 67 -15.80 -19.66 -4.18
C PRO A 67 -16.47 -20.84 -3.46
N ARG A 68 -15.69 -21.90 -3.18
CA ARG A 68 -16.10 -23.02 -2.32
C ARG A 68 -15.93 -22.57 -0.87
N GLY A 69 -17.01 -22.39 -0.11
CA GLY A 69 -16.90 -21.89 1.27
C GLY A 69 -18.22 -21.60 1.98
N ARG A 70 -19.31 -22.31 1.65
CA ARG A 70 -20.50 -22.30 2.50
C ARG A 70 -20.73 -23.71 2.99
N SER A 71 -20.57 -23.89 4.31
CA SER A 71 -21.08 -25.05 5.03
C SER A 71 -22.57 -25.23 4.71
N ALA A 72 -22.97 -26.47 4.44
CA ALA A 72 -24.37 -26.83 4.25
C ALA A 72 -25.20 -26.60 5.53
N THR A 73 -26.52 -26.47 5.38
CA THR A 73 -27.41 -26.25 6.52
C THR A 73 -27.37 -27.46 7.47
N PRO A 74 -27.19 -27.25 8.79
CA PRO A 74 -27.21 -28.34 9.75
C PRO A 74 -28.52 -29.12 9.75
N THR A 75 -28.39 -30.43 9.89
CA THR A 75 -29.47 -31.43 9.98
C THR A 75 -29.70 -31.91 11.41
N HIS A 76 -28.72 -31.76 12.31
CA HIS A 76 -28.87 -32.01 13.74
C HIS A 76 -28.24 -30.89 14.59
N THR A 77 -28.70 -30.75 15.83
CA THR A 77 -28.11 -29.86 16.83
C THR A 77 -27.63 -30.66 18.03
N ILE A 78 -26.37 -30.47 18.41
CA ILE A 78 -25.68 -31.16 19.48
C ILE A 78 -25.18 -30.13 20.48
N LYS A 79 -25.56 -30.27 21.76
CA LYS A 79 -25.21 -29.29 22.80
C LYS A 79 -24.49 -29.94 23.96
N ALA A 80 -23.42 -29.31 24.42
CA ALA A 80 -22.73 -29.72 25.64
C ALA A 80 -23.67 -29.56 26.84
N ASN A 81 -23.58 -30.50 27.77
CA ASN A 81 -24.16 -30.37 29.11
C ASN A 81 -23.03 -30.49 30.15
N ASN A 82 -23.32 -30.14 31.40
CA ASN A 82 -22.32 -30.10 32.49
C ASN A 82 -21.60 -31.44 32.77
N GLY A 83 -22.00 -32.56 32.13
CA GLY A 83 -21.38 -33.87 32.28
C GLY A 83 -20.61 -34.37 31.05
N VAL A 84 -20.66 -33.66 29.91
CA VAL A 84 -20.04 -34.11 28.66
C VAL A 84 -18.85 -33.20 28.31
N GLN A 85 -17.65 -33.78 28.34
CA GLN A 85 -16.39 -33.10 27.99
C GLN A 85 -15.98 -33.33 26.53
N ALA A 86 -16.61 -34.26 25.82
CA ALA A 86 -16.38 -34.53 24.40
C ALA A 86 -17.71 -34.72 23.67
N LEU A 87 -17.98 -33.85 22.69
CA LEU A 87 -19.10 -33.97 21.76
C LEU A 87 -18.61 -34.60 20.47
N SER A 88 -19.39 -35.54 19.94
CA SER A 88 -19.15 -36.15 18.64
C SER A 88 -20.43 -36.06 17.83
N GLY A 89 -20.32 -35.46 16.65
CA GLY A 89 -21.34 -35.42 15.63
C GLY A 89 -21.43 -36.73 14.87
N THR A 90 -22.11 -36.63 13.74
CA THR A 90 -22.57 -37.72 12.91
C THR A 90 -21.77 -37.73 11.60
N ALA A 91 -22.35 -38.29 10.53
CA ALA A 91 -21.80 -38.21 9.19
C ALA A 91 -22.56 -37.21 8.31
N GLY A 92 -23.47 -36.43 8.91
CA GLY A 92 -24.20 -35.35 8.27
C GLY A 92 -23.88 -34.03 8.95
N HIS A 93 -24.41 -32.95 8.37
CA HIS A 93 -24.17 -31.57 8.81
C HIS A 93 -24.72 -31.35 10.22
N ASP A 94 -23.88 -30.99 11.18
CA ASP A 94 -24.26 -30.84 12.59
C ASP A 94 -23.95 -29.44 13.13
N ASP A 95 -24.82 -28.96 14.01
CA ASP A 95 -24.70 -27.69 14.74
C ASP A 95 -24.28 -27.98 16.19
N ILE A 96 -23.01 -27.74 16.53
CA ILE A 96 -22.36 -28.22 17.75
C ILE A 96 -22.01 -27.07 18.70
N TRP A 97 -22.60 -27.07 19.90
CA TRP A 97 -22.47 -25.99 20.89
C TRP A 97 -21.69 -26.37 22.15
N GLY A 98 -20.58 -25.68 22.41
CA GLY A 98 -19.67 -25.87 23.57
C GLY A 98 -20.14 -25.33 24.93
N TRP A 99 -21.45 -25.30 25.24
CA TRP A 99 -22.03 -24.60 26.43
C TRP A 99 -21.43 -24.98 27.81
N ASN A 100 -20.64 -26.05 27.95
CA ASN A 100 -20.22 -26.61 29.25
C ASN A 100 -19.28 -25.68 30.07
N LYS A 101 -19.50 -25.61 31.40
CA LYS A 101 -18.55 -25.01 32.35
C LYS A 101 -17.29 -25.89 32.46
N GLY A 102 -16.20 -25.45 31.85
CA GLY A 102 -14.91 -26.15 31.83
C GLY A 102 -14.36 -26.40 30.43
N GLY A 103 -15.17 -26.16 29.40
CA GLY A 103 -14.83 -26.41 28.00
C GLY A 103 -15.17 -27.82 27.53
N ALA A 104 -15.26 -28.00 26.22
CA ALA A 104 -15.53 -29.27 25.57
C ALA A 104 -14.65 -29.48 24.33
N VAL A 105 -14.35 -30.74 24.03
CA VAL A 105 -13.80 -31.14 22.72
C VAL A 105 -14.98 -31.34 21.77
N LEU A 106 -15.05 -30.54 20.72
CA LEU A 106 -16.10 -30.57 19.70
C LEU A 106 -15.57 -31.32 18.47
N LYS A 107 -16.19 -32.44 18.12
CA LYS A 107 -15.88 -33.24 16.93
C LYS A 107 -17.13 -33.35 16.09
N GLY A 108 -17.04 -32.97 14.82
CA GLY A 108 -18.14 -32.92 13.86
C GLY A 108 -18.31 -34.26 13.19
N GLY A 109 -17.23 -34.73 12.58
CA GLY A 109 -17.18 -36.06 11.99
C GLY A 109 -17.07 -35.95 10.48
N ALA A 110 -18.12 -36.34 9.76
CA ALA A 110 -18.19 -36.11 8.33
C ALA A 110 -19.42 -35.25 8.01
N GLY A 111 -19.40 -34.58 6.87
CA GLY A 111 -20.35 -33.53 6.54
C GLY A 111 -19.85 -32.16 6.97
N ASP A 112 -20.45 -31.12 6.39
CA ASP A 112 -20.21 -29.73 6.74
C ASP A 112 -20.82 -29.38 8.12
N ASP A 113 -19.98 -29.20 9.12
CA ASP A 113 -20.35 -28.96 10.51
C ASP A 113 -20.16 -27.50 10.94
N THR A 114 -20.94 -27.07 11.92
CA THR A 114 -20.85 -25.72 12.52
C THR A 114 -20.57 -25.82 14.02
N TYR A 115 -19.51 -25.15 14.46
CA TYR A 115 -18.99 -25.17 15.83
C TYR A 115 -19.18 -23.83 16.52
N HIS A 116 -19.95 -23.82 17.60
CA HIS A 116 -20.16 -22.64 18.45
C HIS A 116 -19.25 -22.69 19.68
N ILE A 117 -18.23 -21.82 19.70
CA ILE A 117 -17.27 -21.68 20.80
C ILE A 117 -17.86 -20.82 21.92
N TRP A 118 -17.96 -21.39 23.12
CA TRP A 118 -18.53 -20.73 24.28
C TRP A 118 -17.52 -20.46 25.39
N GLN A 119 -16.49 -21.29 25.52
CA GLN A 119 -15.42 -21.16 26.50
C GLN A 119 -14.06 -21.09 25.81
N SER A 120 -13.08 -20.43 26.44
CA SER A 120 -11.70 -20.37 25.92
C SER A 120 -11.01 -21.72 25.90
N SER A 121 -11.51 -22.67 26.68
CA SER A 121 -11.03 -24.04 26.75
C SER A 121 -11.78 -25.01 25.82
N ASP A 122 -12.74 -24.54 25.01
CA ASP A 122 -13.33 -25.37 23.96
C ASP A 122 -12.28 -25.66 22.88
N GLN A 123 -12.28 -26.88 22.36
CA GLN A 123 -11.35 -27.34 21.32
C GLN A 123 -12.14 -27.94 20.17
N VAL A 124 -11.96 -27.41 18.97
CA VAL A 124 -12.51 -28.01 17.75
C VAL A 124 -11.49 -28.98 17.19
N VAL A 125 -11.93 -30.18 16.85
CA VAL A 125 -11.09 -31.23 16.28
C VAL A 125 -11.78 -31.77 15.04
N GLU A 126 -11.21 -31.45 13.89
CA GLU A 126 -11.69 -31.91 12.59
C GLU A 126 -10.74 -32.87 11.89
N ALA A 127 -11.33 -33.79 11.11
CA ALA A 127 -10.58 -34.76 10.31
C ALA A 127 -10.37 -34.25 8.88
N PRO A 128 -9.24 -34.58 8.22
CA PRO A 128 -9.04 -34.25 6.82
C PRO A 128 -10.17 -34.83 5.95
N GLY A 129 -10.81 -33.98 5.14
CA GLY A 129 -11.94 -34.36 4.29
C GLY A 129 -13.26 -34.57 5.04
N GLY A 130 -13.40 -33.99 6.25
CA GLY A 130 -14.63 -33.99 7.05
C GLY A 130 -15.77 -33.28 6.35
N GLY A 131 -15.53 -32.12 5.72
CA GLY A 131 -16.56 -31.38 5.02
C GLY A 131 -16.06 -29.98 4.69
N VAL A 132 -16.98 -29.03 4.63
CA VAL A 132 -16.69 -27.58 4.69
C VAL A 132 -17.22 -27.05 6.02
N ASP A 133 -16.33 -26.91 6.99
CA ASP A 133 -16.68 -26.70 8.38
C ASP A 133 -16.58 -25.23 8.78
N THR A 134 -17.38 -24.82 9.78
CA THR A 134 -17.45 -23.43 10.24
C THR A 134 -17.27 -23.32 11.74
N VAL A 135 -16.37 -22.45 12.19
CA VAL A 135 -16.30 -22.02 13.58
C VAL A 135 -16.96 -20.65 13.75
N ILE A 136 -17.79 -20.53 14.78
CA ILE A 136 -18.44 -19.29 15.21
C ILE A 136 -17.99 -18.95 16.63
N ILE A 137 -17.41 -17.77 16.80
CA ILE A 137 -16.98 -17.22 18.09
C ILE A 137 -17.38 -15.74 18.21
N ALA A 138 -17.73 -15.29 19.42
CA ALA A 138 -18.35 -13.96 19.57
C ALA A 138 -17.76 -13.07 20.68
N TRP A 139 -16.55 -13.37 21.17
CA TRP A 139 -16.00 -12.70 22.35
C TRP A 139 -14.46 -12.69 22.46
N ARG A 140 -13.72 -13.28 21.51
CA ARG A 140 -12.25 -13.43 21.59
C ARG A 140 -11.63 -13.72 20.23
N ASP A 141 -10.36 -13.34 20.11
CA ASP A 141 -9.46 -13.72 19.03
C ASP A 141 -9.36 -15.24 18.85
N TYR A 142 -9.35 -15.69 17.60
CA TYR A 142 -9.39 -17.10 17.29
C TYR A 142 -8.53 -17.46 16.09
N THR A 143 -7.87 -18.60 16.19
CA THR A 143 -7.12 -19.23 15.09
C THR A 143 -7.82 -20.54 14.76
N LEU A 144 -8.15 -20.73 13.49
CA LEU A 144 -8.75 -21.99 13.05
C LEU A 144 -7.80 -23.14 13.33
N PRO A 145 -8.29 -24.26 13.89
CA PRO A 145 -7.53 -25.50 13.90
C PRO A 145 -7.39 -26.05 12.47
N ASP A 146 -6.53 -27.05 12.30
CA ASP A 146 -6.40 -27.76 11.02
C ASP A 146 -7.75 -28.34 10.57
N ASN A 147 -7.93 -28.45 9.26
CA ASN A 147 -9.10 -29.08 8.62
C ASN A 147 -10.44 -28.34 8.83
N VAL A 148 -10.41 -27.05 9.17
CA VAL A 148 -11.61 -26.21 9.22
C VAL A 148 -11.50 -25.08 8.21
N GLU A 149 -12.53 -24.86 7.39
CA GLU A 149 -12.49 -23.92 6.28
C GLU A 149 -12.99 -22.52 6.63
N ASN A 150 -13.92 -22.35 7.57
CA ASN A 150 -14.59 -21.06 7.77
C ASN A 150 -14.52 -20.58 9.22
N LEU A 151 -14.29 -19.27 9.39
CA LEU A 151 -14.33 -18.58 10.68
C LEU A 151 -15.28 -17.39 10.61
N SER A 152 -16.29 -17.37 11.47
CA SER A 152 -17.04 -16.16 11.79
C SER A 152 -16.72 -15.73 13.21
N PHE A 153 -16.16 -14.53 13.36
CA PHE A 153 -15.74 -14.00 14.64
C PHE A 153 -16.33 -12.61 14.91
N SER A 154 -16.60 -12.30 16.17
CA SER A 154 -17.12 -11.00 16.62
C SER A 154 -16.64 -10.66 18.04
N ASN A 155 -16.72 -9.38 18.43
CA ASN A 155 -16.18 -8.80 19.66
C ASN A 155 -14.74 -9.27 19.95
N ALA A 156 -13.93 -9.31 18.92
CA ALA A 156 -12.54 -9.76 18.94
C ALA A 156 -11.68 -8.78 18.14
N LYS A 157 -10.37 -8.82 18.39
CA LYS A 157 -9.37 -8.02 17.69
C LYS A 157 -8.82 -8.72 16.46
N SER A 158 -8.82 -10.05 16.42
CA SER A 158 -8.26 -10.79 15.30
C SER A 158 -8.91 -12.14 15.02
N GLY A 159 -8.90 -12.52 13.75
CA GLY A 159 -9.23 -13.86 13.26
C GLY A 159 -8.09 -14.37 12.38
N THR A 160 -7.68 -15.61 12.60
CA THR A 160 -6.59 -16.24 11.83
C THR A 160 -7.06 -17.56 11.24
N GLY A 161 -6.78 -17.79 9.97
CA GLY A 161 -7.02 -19.05 9.28
C GLY A 161 -5.94 -20.10 9.58
N ASN A 162 -5.80 -21.07 8.67
CA ASN A 162 -4.88 -22.20 8.74
C ASN A 162 -4.20 -22.40 7.37
N SER A 163 -3.82 -23.63 7.01
CA SER A 163 -3.14 -23.91 5.73
C SER A 163 -4.08 -24.22 4.56
N LEU A 164 -5.39 -24.03 4.73
CA LEU A 164 -6.43 -24.28 3.74
C LEU A 164 -6.99 -22.97 3.20
N ASN A 165 -7.73 -23.06 2.09
CA ASN A 165 -8.51 -21.93 1.61
C ASN A 165 -9.63 -21.62 2.60
N ASN A 166 -9.51 -20.51 3.31
CA ASN A 166 -10.41 -20.12 4.37
C ASN A 166 -11.39 -19.00 3.98
N VAL A 167 -12.55 -18.98 4.63
CA VAL A 167 -13.45 -17.82 4.64
C VAL A 167 -13.47 -17.21 6.04
N LEU A 168 -12.95 -16.00 6.18
CA LEU A 168 -12.93 -15.26 7.44
C LEU A 168 -13.91 -14.09 7.38
N ILE A 169 -14.80 -14.01 8.37
CA ILE A 169 -15.81 -12.97 8.49
C ILE A 169 -15.76 -12.34 9.89
N GLY A 170 -15.38 -11.07 9.95
CA GLY A 170 -15.37 -10.23 11.16
C GLY A 170 -16.73 -9.63 11.52
N ASP A 171 -16.71 -8.51 12.25
CA ASP A 171 -17.91 -7.77 12.67
C ASP A 171 -17.80 -6.25 12.42
N GLY A 172 -18.55 -5.42 13.15
CA GLY A 172 -18.52 -3.96 12.93
C GLY A 172 -17.34 -3.22 13.59
N GLY A 173 -16.41 -3.92 14.25
CA GLY A 173 -15.26 -3.34 14.96
C GLY A 173 -13.94 -3.53 14.21
N ALA A 174 -12.94 -2.69 14.53
CA ALA A 174 -11.61 -2.76 13.91
C ALA A 174 -10.88 -4.09 14.22
N GLN A 175 -10.60 -4.88 13.19
CA GLN A 175 -10.08 -6.24 13.29
C GLN A 175 -8.88 -6.49 12.40
N THR A 176 -8.04 -7.43 12.82
CA THR A 176 -6.97 -7.99 11.97
C THR A 176 -7.39 -9.35 11.45
N LEU A 177 -7.47 -9.50 10.13
CA LEU A 177 -7.77 -10.75 9.43
C LEU A 177 -6.50 -11.26 8.75
N ASN A 178 -6.12 -12.50 9.04
CA ASN A 178 -5.01 -13.18 8.40
C ASN A 178 -5.47 -14.57 7.94
N GLY A 179 -5.61 -14.77 6.64
CA GLY A 179 -6.06 -16.04 6.07
C GLY A 179 -5.06 -17.19 6.23
N LYS A 180 -3.77 -16.86 6.34
CA LYS A 180 -2.65 -17.79 6.29
C LYS A 180 -2.54 -18.43 4.92
N ALA A 181 -2.10 -19.69 4.83
CA ALA A 181 -1.80 -20.28 3.55
C ALA A 181 -3.08 -20.79 2.90
N GLY A 182 -3.27 -20.54 1.61
CA GLY A 182 -4.52 -20.82 0.92
C GLY A 182 -4.89 -19.69 0.00
N ASN A 183 -5.97 -19.87 -0.76
CA ASN A 183 -6.62 -18.78 -1.47
C ASN A 183 -7.84 -18.37 -0.67
N ASP A 184 -7.70 -17.31 0.13
CA ASP A 184 -8.66 -17.00 1.18
C ASP A 184 -9.66 -15.91 0.77
N ILE A 185 -10.77 -15.86 1.50
CA ILE A 185 -11.80 -14.83 1.36
C ILE A 185 -11.96 -14.12 2.69
N LEU A 186 -11.60 -12.85 2.71
CA LEU A 186 -11.59 -12.03 3.91
C LEU A 186 -12.69 -10.98 3.82
N THR A 187 -13.49 -10.87 4.88
CA THR A 187 -14.59 -9.90 5.00
C THR A 187 -14.51 -9.25 6.38
N GLY A 188 -14.13 -7.98 6.43
CA GLY A 188 -14.00 -7.24 7.69
C GLY A 188 -15.36 -6.84 8.27
N ARG A 189 -16.25 -6.40 7.37
CA ARG A 189 -17.55 -5.74 7.55
C ARG A 189 -17.42 -4.24 7.84
N GLY A 190 -17.40 -3.86 9.11
CA GLY A 190 -17.31 -2.46 9.49
C GLY A 190 -16.15 -2.24 10.45
N GLY A 191 -15.79 -0.99 10.69
CA GLY A 191 -14.58 -0.69 11.44
C GLY A 191 -13.44 -0.35 10.50
N ALA A 192 -12.24 -0.19 11.06
CA ALA A 192 -11.01 0.07 10.32
C ALA A 192 -10.14 -1.18 10.43
N ASP A 193 -10.18 -2.02 9.41
CA ASP A 193 -9.64 -3.37 9.46
C ASP A 193 -8.23 -3.44 8.89
N ILE A 194 -7.48 -4.47 9.30
CA ILE A 194 -6.17 -4.80 8.77
C ILE A 194 -6.25 -6.19 8.16
N PHE A 195 -6.06 -6.27 6.84
CA PHE A 195 -5.94 -7.53 6.11
C PHE A 195 -4.46 -7.85 5.90
N VAL A 196 -3.99 -8.95 6.46
CA VAL A 196 -2.59 -9.39 6.34
C VAL A 196 -2.48 -10.34 5.16
N ILE A 197 -1.64 -9.99 4.19
CA ILE A 197 -1.44 -10.74 2.95
C ILE A 197 0.07 -10.96 2.78
N ALA A 198 0.49 -12.22 2.71
CA ALA A 198 1.89 -12.56 2.61
C ALA A 198 2.21 -13.30 1.30
N LYS A 199 3.40 -13.04 0.75
CA LYS A 199 3.91 -13.81 -0.37
C LYS A 199 4.20 -15.25 0.05
N GLY A 200 3.83 -16.21 -0.80
CA GLY A 200 3.97 -17.64 -0.53
C GLY A 200 2.84 -18.22 0.31
N GLU A 201 1.88 -17.38 0.73
CA GLU A 201 0.67 -17.81 1.42
C GLU A 201 -0.52 -17.97 0.44
N GLY A 202 -0.42 -17.59 -0.84
CA GLY A 202 -1.45 -17.87 -1.85
C GLY A 202 -2.12 -16.62 -2.43
N SER A 203 -3.33 -16.76 -2.99
CA SER A 203 -4.08 -15.67 -3.66
C SER A 203 -5.40 -15.36 -3.00
N ASP A 204 -5.49 -14.20 -2.37
CA ASP A 204 -6.62 -13.83 -1.53
C ASP A 204 -7.60 -12.86 -2.18
N VAL A 205 -8.82 -12.85 -1.65
CA VAL A 205 -9.89 -11.92 -2.01
C VAL A 205 -10.39 -11.19 -0.76
N ILE A 206 -10.30 -9.86 -0.77
CA ILE A 206 -10.96 -9.01 0.23
C ILE A 206 -12.28 -8.52 -0.36
N THR A 207 -13.40 -8.80 0.30
CA THR A 207 -14.74 -8.61 -0.30
C THR A 207 -15.37 -7.24 -0.08
N ASP A 208 -14.90 -6.50 0.93
CA ASP A 208 -15.51 -5.26 1.41
C ASP A 208 -14.51 -4.16 1.77
N PHE A 209 -13.30 -4.22 1.22
CA PHE A 209 -12.24 -3.25 1.47
C PHE A 209 -12.70 -1.80 1.26
N ALA A 210 -12.60 -0.98 2.30
CA ALA A 210 -12.96 0.43 2.31
C ALA A 210 -11.70 1.32 2.33
N SER A 211 -11.30 1.84 1.17
CA SER A 211 -10.17 2.78 1.05
C SER A 211 -10.31 4.00 1.99
N GLY A 212 -9.20 4.36 2.66
CA GLY A 212 -9.12 5.40 3.66
C GLY A 212 -9.63 5.00 5.05
N VAL A 213 -10.13 3.78 5.20
CA VAL A 213 -10.60 3.20 6.47
C VAL A 213 -9.79 1.95 6.78
N ASP A 214 -9.78 0.99 5.86
CA ASP A 214 -9.07 -0.28 6.00
C ASP A 214 -7.62 -0.18 5.52
N LYS A 215 -6.82 -1.15 5.95
CA LYS A 215 -5.42 -1.32 5.54
C LYS A 215 -5.14 -2.73 5.06
N VAL A 216 -4.34 -2.85 4.01
CA VAL A 216 -3.70 -4.10 3.63
C VAL A 216 -2.25 -4.05 4.09
N ARG A 217 -1.84 -5.01 4.93
CA ARG A 217 -0.44 -5.20 5.29
C ARG A 217 0.16 -6.28 4.40
N LEU A 218 1.08 -5.89 3.53
CA LEU A 218 1.78 -6.80 2.64
C LEU A 218 3.09 -7.28 3.31
N GLU A 219 3.31 -8.59 3.32
CA GLU A 219 4.48 -9.21 3.93
C GLU A 219 5.24 -10.06 2.88
N GLY A 220 6.56 -9.93 2.82
CA GLY A 220 7.39 -10.75 1.91
C GLY A 220 7.24 -10.46 0.40
N VAL A 221 6.49 -9.44 0.01
CA VAL A 221 6.35 -8.99 -1.39
C VAL A 221 7.51 -8.07 -1.80
N ASN A 222 7.78 -7.98 -3.11
CA ASN A 222 8.74 -7.03 -3.68
C ASN A 222 8.01 -5.78 -4.21
N LEU A 223 7.29 -5.12 -3.32
CA LEU A 223 6.54 -3.88 -3.56
C LEU A 223 6.79 -2.97 -2.37
N HIS A 224 7.52 -1.88 -2.58
CA HIS A 224 8.05 -1.01 -1.52
C HIS A 224 7.46 0.39 -1.58
N SER A 225 6.78 0.75 -2.68
CA SER A 225 6.05 2.01 -2.82
C SER A 225 4.63 1.81 -3.36
N PHE A 226 3.78 2.82 -3.14
CA PHE A 226 2.42 2.82 -3.70
C PHE A 226 2.43 2.91 -5.23
N ALA A 227 3.46 3.51 -5.84
CA ALA A 227 3.61 3.49 -7.30
C ALA A 227 3.93 2.09 -7.82
N GLU A 228 4.85 1.37 -7.17
CA GLU A 228 5.13 -0.04 -7.49
C GLU A 228 3.89 -0.91 -7.33
N LEU A 229 3.13 -0.72 -6.25
CA LEU A 229 1.86 -1.40 -6.07
C LEU A 229 0.87 -1.09 -7.19
N LYS A 230 0.73 0.17 -7.60
CA LYS A 230 -0.13 0.56 -8.73
C LYS A 230 0.33 -0.04 -10.06
N MET A 231 1.64 -0.13 -10.30
CA MET A 231 2.20 -0.78 -11.49
C MET A 231 1.94 -2.29 -11.49
N ALA A 232 1.98 -2.91 -10.31
CA ALA A 232 1.63 -4.32 -10.12
C ALA A 232 0.11 -4.57 -10.13
N ALA A 233 -0.71 -3.52 -10.06
CA ALA A 233 -2.16 -3.62 -10.02
C ALA A 233 -2.79 -3.49 -11.41
N SER A 234 -3.91 -4.18 -11.60
CA SER A 234 -4.74 -4.08 -12.79
C SER A 234 -6.21 -4.00 -12.42
N GLN A 235 -6.97 -3.23 -13.19
CA GLN A 235 -8.43 -3.19 -13.07
C GLN A 235 -9.03 -4.35 -13.86
N VAL A 236 -9.79 -5.23 -13.20
CA VAL A 236 -10.51 -6.35 -13.81
C VAL A 236 -12.00 -6.24 -13.47
N GLY A 237 -12.79 -5.74 -14.43
CA GLY A 237 -14.19 -5.41 -14.16
C GLY A 237 -14.28 -4.36 -13.04
N SER A 238 -15.04 -4.64 -11.98
CA SER A 238 -15.14 -3.79 -10.79
C SER A 238 -14.03 -4.02 -9.76
N ASN A 239 -13.15 -5.01 -9.95
CA ASN A 239 -12.14 -5.40 -8.98
C ASN A 239 -10.78 -4.81 -9.31
N THR A 240 -9.99 -4.56 -8.27
CA THR A 240 -8.54 -4.33 -8.41
C THR A 240 -7.83 -5.64 -8.11
N VAL A 241 -6.93 -6.06 -9.00
CA VAL A 241 -6.10 -7.25 -8.84
C VAL A 241 -4.64 -6.83 -8.77
N ILE A 242 -3.98 -7.06 -7.64
CA ILE A 242 -2.58 -6.70 -7.36
C ILE A 242 -1.73 -7.96 -7.49
N ALA A 243 -0.74 -7.95 -8.37
CA ALA A 243 0.21 -9.04 -8.51
C ALA A 243 1.24 -9.01 -7.36
N LEU A 244 1.41 -10.13 -6.65
CA LEU A 244 2.35 -10.27 -5.53
C LEU A 244 3.69 -10.91 -5.96
N GLY A 245 3.75 -11.37 -7.22
CA GLY A 245 4.85 -12.14 -7.80
C GLY A 245 4.63 -13.65 -7.65
N GLY A 246 5.38 -14.47 -8.39
CA GLY A 246 5.25 -15.93 -8.34
C GLY A 246 3.91 -16.50 -8.87
N GLY A 247 3.07 -15.66 -9.47
CA GLY A 247 1.72 -16.01 -9.93
C GLY A 247 0.63 -15.75 -8.89
N GLU A 248 0.98 -15.28 -7.69
CA GLU A 248 0.04 -14.95 -6.61
C GLU A 248 -0.56 -13.56 -6.79
N THR A 249 -1.81 -13.39 -6.35
CA THR A 249 -2.53 -12.13 -6.45
C THR A 249 -3.36 -11.82 -5.22
N LEU A 250 -3.48 -10.53 -4.89
CA LEU A 250 -4.52 -10.02 -4.02
C LEU A 250 -5.64 -9.39 -4.87
N THR A 251 -6.88 -9.80 -4.65
CA THR A 251 -8.06 -9.18 -5.27
C THR A 251 -8.83 -8.34 -4.27
N LEU A 252 -8.98 -7.05 -4.55
CA LEU A 252 -9.91 -6.17 -3.84
C LEU A 252 -11.22 -6.12 -4.62
N GLN A 253 -12.24 -6.79 -4.09
CA GLN A 253 -13.51 -6.95 -4.77
C GLN A 253 -14.30 -5.65 -4.78
N ASN A 254 -14.82 -5.25 -5.95
CA ASN A 254 -15.60 -4.02 -6.14
C ASN A 254 -14.88 -2.72 -5.73
N VAL A 255 -13.54 -2.75 -5.66
CA VAL A 255 -12.71 -1.56 -5.44
C VAL A 255 -12.07 -1.16 -6.75
N ALA A 256 -12.34 0.08 -7.18
CA ALA A 256 -11.66 0.65 -8.33
C ALA A 256 -10.22 1.06 -7.96
N LEU A 257 -9.26 0.74 -8.82
CA LEU A 257 -7.83 1.05 -8.62
C LEU A 257 -7.61 2.55 -8.41
N THR A 258 -8.40 3.39 -9.07
CA THR A 258 -8.36 4.86 -8.93
C THR A 258 -8.78 5.37 -7.56
N ASN A 259 -9.45 4.55 -6.74
CA ASN A 259 -9.90 4.94 -5.42
C ASN A 259 -8.84 4.67 -4.34
N LEU A 260 -7.87 3.80 -4.62
CA LEU A 260 -6.82 3.41 -3.68
C LEU A 260 -5.86 4.57 -3.38
N LYS A 261 -5.33 4.58 -2.15
CA LYS A 261 -4.40 5.59 -1.63
C LYS A 261 -3.19 4.93 -1.00
N ALA A 262 -2.08 5.65 -0.91
CA ALA A 262 -0.88 5.13 -0.25
C ALA A 262 -1.14 4.67 1.20
N GLY A 263 -1.96 5.42 1.95
CA GLY A 263 -2.31 5.09 3.34
C GLY A 263 -3.16 3.82 3.52
N ASP A 264 -3.67 3.24 2.43
CA ASP A 264 -4.42 1.97 2.42
C ASP A 264 -3.48 0.76 2.55
N PHE A 265 -2.17 0.95 2.41
CA PHE A 265 -1.19 -0.14 2.38
C PHE A 265 -0.07 0.08 3.39
N ALA A 266 0.26 -0.97 4.13
CA ALA A 266 1.52 -1.09 4.86
C ALA A 266 2.44 -2.00 4.06
N LEU A 267 3.44 -1.41 3.40
CA LEU A 267 4.36 -2.11 2.49
C LEU A 267 5.67 -2.53 3.20
N PRO A 268 6.34 -3.60 2.75
CA PRO A 268 7.66 -3.97 3.26
C PRO A 268 8.73 -2.90 3.01
N ALA A 269 9.72 -2.84 3.90
CA ALA A 269 10.96 -2.09 3.72
C ALA A 269 11.64 -2.42 2.37
N ASP A 270 12.25 -1.41 1.75
CA ASP A 270 12.98 -1.56 0.49
C ASP A 270 14.30 -2.31 0.72
N PRO A 271 14.58 -3.42 0.02
CA PRO A 271 15.82 -4.17 0.21
C PRO A 271 17.08 -3.38 -0.19
N SER A 272 16.97 -2.30 -0.96
CA SER A 272 18.08 -1.37 -1.20
C SER A 272 18.49 -0.59 0.05
N HIS A 273 17.59 -0.45 1.02
CA HIS A 273 17.80 0.23 2.30
C HIS A 273 17.33 -0.66 3.47
N PRO A 274 18.08 -1.75 3.77
CA PRO A 274 17.67 -2.72 4.79
C PRO A 274 17.56 -2.07 6.16
N GLY A 275 16.45 -2.35 6.87
CA GLY A 275 16.17 -1.75 8.18
C GLY A 275 15.56 -0.34 8.10
N MET A 276 15.24 0.16 6.90
CA MET A 276 14.59 1.45 6.71
C MET A 276 13.21 1.32 6.06
N SER A 277 12.30 2.18 6.49
CA SER A 277 10.91 2.26 6.02
C SER A 277 10.71 3.51 5.18
N LEU A 278 10.01 3.42 4.04
CA LEU A 278 9.68 4.60 3.23
C LEU A 278 8.85 5.61 4.05
N SER A 279 9.39 6.80 4.27
CA SER A 279 8.78 7.86 5.10
C SER A 279 8.26 9.04 4.28
N PHE A 280 8.78 9.23 3.07
CA PHE A 280 8.27 10.17 2.08
C PHE A 280 8.47 9.64 0.67
N SER A 281 7.53 9.90 -0.22
CA SER A 281 7.70 9.69 -1.65
C SER A 281 6.84 10.67 -2.44
N ASP A 282 7.41 11.29 -3.47
CA ASP A 282 6.67 11.88 -4.57
C ASP A 282 7.17 11.28 -5.89
N GLU A 283 6.27 10.59 -6.57
CA GLU A 283 6.50 9.87 -7.83
C GLU A 283 6.03 10.71 -9.03
N PHE A 284 5.75 12.00 -8.78
CA PHE A 284 5.32 13.02 -9.74
C PHE A 284 4.25 12.57 -10.74
N ASN A 285 3.32 11.71 -10.31
CA ASN A 285 2.12 11.38 -11.08
C ASN A 285 1.18 12.60 -11.25
N ALA A 286 1.27 13.54 -10.31
CA ALA A 286 0.69 14.87 -10.36
C ALA A 286 1.47 15.79 -9.41
N LEU A 287 1.68 17.05 -9.76
CA LEU A 287 2.38 18.01 -8.89
C LEU A 287 1.41 18.67 -7.90
N SER A 288 1.65 18.45 -6.60
CA SER A 288 0.97 19.16 -5.50
C SER A 288 1.85 20.29 -4.96
N ALA A 289 1.72 21.50 -5.52
CA ALA A 289 2.56 22.65 -5.16
C ALA A 289 1.81 23.98 -5.05
N SER A 290 2.27 24.87 -4.16
CA SER A 290 1.80 26.25 -4.03
C SER A 290 2.90 27.19 -3.54
N ALA A 291 2.76 28.50 -3.79
CA ALA A 291 3.75 29.51 -3.40
C ALA A 291 4.06 29.52 -1.88
N ASN A 292 3.05 29.30 -1.04
CA ASN A 292 3.18 29.33 0.42
C ASN A 292 3.32 27.94 1.06
N GLY A 293 3.10 26.86 0.30
CA GLY A 293 3.21 25.48 0.77
C GLY A 293 2.06 24.98 1.65
N ASN A 294 1.01 25.78 1.88
CA ASN A 294 -0.07 25.38 2.78
C ASN A 294 -1.01 24.37 2.12
N GLY A 295 -1.07 23.16 2.68
CA GLY A 295 -1.94 22.09 2.18
C GLY A 295 -1.45 21.45 0.88
N THR A 296 -0.22 21.73 0.46
CA THR A 296 0.46 21.11 -0.69
C THR A 296 1.71 20.36 -0.24
N VAL A 297 2.16 19.39 -1.04
CA VAL A 297 3.40 18.65 -0.74
C VAL A 297 4.60 19.58 -0.90
N TRP A 298 4.62 20.37 -1.97
CA TRP A 298 5.72 21.27 -2.25
C TRP A 298 5.31 22.73 -2.07
N LYS A 299 6.26 23.52 -1.61
CA LYS A 299 6.25 24.98 -1.67
C LYS A 299 7.11 25.43 -2.86
N SER A 300 6.63 26.36 -3.67
CA SER A 300 7.31 26.81 -4.91
C SER A 300 8.14 28.09 -4.74
N ALA A 301 8.60 28.36 -3.52
CA ALA A 301 9.46 29.50 -3.19
C ALA A 301 10.43 29.11 -2.07
N LEU A 302 11.56 29.80 -1.95
CA LEU A 302 12.59 29.49 -0.95
C LEU A 302 12.17 29.92 0.46
N GLY A 303 12.79 29.27 1.46
CA GLY A 303 12.64 29.57 2.88
C GLY A 303 11.33 29.05 3.50
N ILE A 304 11.34 28.89 4.83
CA ILE A 304 10.20 28.29 5.56
C ILE A 304 9.04 29.27 5.68
N GLY A 305 9.30 30.53 6.03
CA GLY A 305 8.29 31.57 6.23
C GLY A 305 8.35 32.70 5.22
N SER A 306 9.37 32.72 4.36
CA SER A 306 9.56 33.73 3.31
C SER A 306 9.12 33.19 1.95
N GLU A 307 9.00 34.09 0.98
CA GLU A 307 8.80 33.75 -0.43
C GLU A 307 9.95 34.36 -1.24
N TYR A 308 11.20 34.03 -0.87
CA TYR A 308 12.34 34.43 -1.70
C TYR A 308 12.32 33.66 -3.01
N ARG A 309 12.65 34.36 -4.10
CA ARG A 309 12.49 33.87 -5.48
C ARG A 309 13.82 33.83 -6.24
N THR A 310 14.93 34.04 -5.56
CA THR A 310 16.30 33.91 -6.09
C THR A 310 17.28 33.93 -4.91
N LEU A 311 18.47 33.35 -5.04
CA LEU A 311 19.55 33.52 -4.06
C LEU A 311 20.61 34.48 -4.61
N GLY A 312 20.37 35.78 -4.39
CA GLY A 312 21.28 36.83 -4.88
C GLY A 312 22.71 36.74 -4.32
N SER A 313 22.91 36.12 -3.15
CA SER A 313 24.26 35.89 -2.59
C SER A 313 25.12 34.96 -3.44
N ASN A 314 24.49 34.13 -4.27
CA ASN A 314 25.16 33.20 -5.18
C ASN A 314 25.33 33.77 -6.59
N ASN A 315 24.92 35.04 -6.81
CA ASN A 315 24.86 35.67 -8.13
C ASN A 315 24.03 34.86 -9.13
N GLU A 316 22.85 34.41 -8.70
CA GLU A 316 21.89 33.68 -9.53
C GLU A 316 21.13 34.62 -10.50
N ALA A 317 20.89 34.14 -11.72
CA ALA A 317 20.33 34.87 -12.86
C ALA A 317 18.86 34.54 -13.13
N GLN A 318 18.25 33.68 -12.33
CA GLN A 318 16.87 33.23 -12.49
C GLN A 318 15.94 33.78 -11.40
N TYR A 319 14.71 34.07 -11.81
CA TYR A 319 13.57 34.20 -10.94
C TYR A 319 12.88 32.84 -10.81
N TYR A 320 12.83 32.30 -9.59
CA TYR A 320 12.06 31.10 -9.25
C TYR A 320 10.57 31.40 -9.28
N SER A 321 9.95 31.14 -10.43
CA SER A 321 8.56 31.46 -10.70
C SER A 321 7.62 30.30 -10.36
N ASP A 322 6.33 30.62 -10.33
CA ASP A 322 5.22 29.67 -10.37
C ASP A 322 4.00 30.37 -10.97
N LYS A 323 2.89 29.62 -11.14
CA LYS A 323 1.64 30.15 -11.71
C LYS A 323 1.05 31.39 -11.02
N SER A 324 1.45 31.68 -9.78
CA SER A 324 0.94 32.82 -9.00
C SER A 324 1.72 34.12 -9.24
N VAL A 325 2.95 34.02 -9.74
CA VAL A 325 3.86 35.17 -9.89
C VAL A 325 4.37 35.37 -11.32
N GLY A 326 4.16 34.42 -12.23
CA GLY A 326 4.58 34.55 -13.62
C GLY A 326 4.44 33.26 -14.41
N THR A 327 5.39 33.03 -15.32
CA THR A 327 5.47 31.80 -16.10
C THR A 327 5.65 30.61 -15.17
N ASN A 328 4.79 29.60 -15.29
CA ASN A 328 4.91 28.39 -14.49
C ASN A 328 6.02 27.48 -15.08
N PRO A 329 7.14 27.25 -14.38
CA PRO A 329 8.25 26.46 -14.90
C PRO A 329 8.00 24.95 -14.79
N PHE A 330 6.96 24.53 -14.08
CA PHE A 330 6.69 23.13 -13.76
C PHE A 330 5.69 22.51 -14.73
N SER A 331 6.03 21.32 -15.23
CA SER A 331 5.10 20.44 -15.93
C SER A 331 5.29 19.00 -15.49
N VAL A 332 4.23 18.19 -15.57
CA VAL A 332 4.28 16.76 -15.27
C VAL A 332 3.80 16.01 -16.49
N SER A 333 4.57 15.03 -16.93
CA SER A 333 4.23 14.15 -18.05
C SER A 333 4.77 12.76 -17.78
N ASN A 334 3.91 11.73 -17.91
CA ASN A 334 4.28 10.32 -17.73
C ASN A 334 5.04 10.01 -16.41
N GLY A 335 4.64 10.65 -15.31
CA GLY A 335 5.27 10.45 -14.01
C GLY A 335 6.56 11.24 -13.80
N VAL A 336 7.00 12.04 -14.78
CA VAL A 336 8.20 12.87 -14.67
C VAL A 336 7.80 14.33 -14.48
N LEU A 337 8.34 14.95 -13.43
CA LEU A 337 8.33 16.40 -13.24
C LEU A 337 9.46 17.03 -14.08
N SER A 338 9.12 18.00 -14.92
CA SER A 338 10.12 18.88 -15.55
C SER A 338 10.12 20.24 -14.86
N ILE A 339 11.28 20.67 -14.37
CA ILE A 339 11.57 22.03 -13.91
C ILE A 339 12.29 22.76 -15.04
N THR A 340 11.61 23.70 -15.67
CA THR A 340 12.11 24.37 -16.87
C THR A 340 12.83 25.67 -16.51
N ALA A 341 14.09 25.80 -16.95
CA ALA A 341 14.80 27.07 -17.01
C ALA A 341 14.69 27.64 -18.43
N ALA A 342 14.16 28.85 -18.56
CA ALA A 342 13.98 29.51 -19.86
C ALA A 342 14.43 30.98 -19.79
N PRO A 343 15.05 31.51 -20.87
CA PRO A 343 15.24 32.96 -21.00
C PRO A 343 13.91 33.66 -20.87
N ASP A 344 13.85 34.71 -20.05
CA ASP A 344 12.64 35.45 -19.79
C ASP A 344 12.84 36.91 -20.21
N HIS A 345 12.21 37.28 -21.33
CA HIS A 345 12.23 38.63 -21.88
C HIS A 345 10.96 39.44 -21.51
N ASP A 346 10.01 38.82 -20.79
CA ASP A 346 8.68 39.36 -20.54
C ASP A 346 8.52 39.91 -19.09
N GLY A 347 9.64 40.18 -18.42
CA GLY A 347 9.67 40.97 -17.19
C GLY A 347 9.23 40.20 -15.95
N ASN A 348 9.92 39.11 -15.61
CA ASN A 348 9.81 38.55 -14.26
C ASN A 348 10.06 39.65 -13.21
N PRO A 349 9.47 39.57 -12.00
CA PRO A 349 9.42 40.68 -11.04
C PRO A 349 10.77 41.23 -10.57
N LEU A 350 11.87 40.51 -10.81
CA LEU A 350 13.21 40.92 -10.44
C LEU A 350 14.08 41.34 -11.63
N ASP A 351 13.52 41.38 -12.84
CA ASP A 351 14.23 41.71 -14.10
C ASP A 351 15.48 40.83 -14.31
N LEU A 352 15.39 39.56 -13.88
CA LEU A 352 16.45 38.58 -14.02
C LEU A 352 16.38 37.93 -15.40
N ALA A 353 17.53 37.44 -15.90
CA ALA A 353 17.64 36.96 -17.27
C ALA A 353 16.82 35.69 -17.57
N TYR A 354 16.55 34.88 -16.54
CA TYR A 354 15.86 33.61 -16.66
C TYR A 354 14.65 33.53 -15.72
N THR A 355 13.69 32.69 -16.10
CA THR A 355 12.72 32.09 -15.18
C THR A 355 13.05 30.61 -15.00
N SER A 356 12.99 30.13 -13.77
CA SER A 356 13.15 28.70 -13.42
C SER A 356 12.25 28.33 -12.24
N GLY A 357 12.40 27.13 -11.68
CA GLY A 357 11.61 26.63 -10.55
C GLY A 357 12.44 26.09 -9.38
N VAL A 358 11.86 26.23 -8.19
CA VAL A 358 12.27 25.55 -6.95
C VAL A 358 11.05 24.91 -6.31
N LEU A 359 11.22 23.72 -5.76
CA LEU A 359 10.24 23.04 -4.92
C LEU A 359 10.88 22.69 -3.59
N THR A 360 10.18 22.95 -2.48
CA THR A 360 10.67 22.61 -1.15
C THR A 360 9.59 22.00 -0.25
N THR A 361 9.98 21.06 0.63
CA THR A 361 9.07 20.46 1.61
C THR A 361 8.97 21.22 2.93
N ALA A 362 9.49 22.46 3.01
CA ALA A 362 9.58 23.28 4.23
C ALA A 362 8.29 23.41 5.08
N LYS A 363 7.11 23.11 4.53
CA LYS A 363 5.81 23.15 5.22
C LYS A 363 5.14 21.79 5.41
N SER A 364 5.66 20.74 4.78
CA SER A 364 4.97 19.46 4.59
C SER A 364 5.77 18.29 5.17
N PHE A 365 7.09 18.31 5.03
CA PHE A 365 7.95 17.20 5.43
C PHE A 365 9.35 17.68 5.81
N ALA A 366 9.84 17.17 6.94
CA ALA A 366 11.22 17.26 7.36
C ALA A 366 11.56 16.01 8.18
N GLN A 367 12.80 15.55 8.11
CA GLN A 367 13.25 14.36 8.81
C GLN A 367 14.68 14.54 9.30
N THR A 368 15.00 13.89 10.42
CA THR A 368 16.39 13.73 10.89
C THR A 368 16.84 12.33 10.52
N TYR A 369 18.01 12.22 9.88
CA TYR A 369 18.60 10.96 9.43
C TYR A 369 17.77 10.17 8.41
N GLY A 370 18.34 9.09 7.91
CA GLY A 370 17.75 8.22 6.90
C GLY A 370 18.39 8.40 5.53
N TYR A 371 17.84 7.69 4.55
CA TYR A 371 18.31 7.76 3.17
C TYR A 371 17.42 8.70 2.38
N PHE A 372 18.02 9.68 1.69
CA PHE A 372 17.31 10.66 0.86
C PHE A 372 17.76 10.49 -0.58
N GLU A 373 16.82 10.26 -1.50
CA GLU A 373 17.12 9.98 -2.90
C GLU A 373 16.27 10.79 -3.86
N ILE A 374 16.88 11.19 -4.97
CA ILE A 374 16.23 11.69 -6.16
C ILE A 374 16.67 10.86 -7.37
N ARG A 375 15.72 10.54 -8.27
CA ARG A 375 16.04 10.05 -9.60
C ARG A 375 15.79 11.14 -10.63
N ALA A 376 16.84 11.62 -11.27
CA ALA A 376 16.76 12.79 -12.15
C ALA A 376 17.66 12.67 -13.38
N GLU A 377 17.23 13.33 -14.46
CA GLU A 377 18.03 13.59 -15.65
C GLU A 377 18.41 15.08 -15.64
N LEU A 378 19.72 15.36 -15.72
CA LEU A 378 20.30 16.68 -15.48
C LEU A 378 20.53 17.45 -16.78
N PRO A 379 20.27 18.78 -16.82
CA PRO A 379 20.53 19.58 -18.01
C PRO A 379 22.02 19.91 -18.17
N ALA A 380 22.53 19.72 -19.38
CA ALA A 380 23.79 20.31 -19.80
C ALA A 380 23.69 21.82 -20.02
N GLY A 381 24.84 22.49 -19.97
CA GLY A 381 25.09 23.82 -20.50
C GLY A 381 25.62 24.84 -19.49
N GLN A 382 26.27 25.87 -20.03
CA GLN A 382 26.96 26.89 -19.24
C GLN A 382 25.99 27.62 -18.30
N GLY A 383 26.37 27.72 -17.03
CA GLY A 383 25.59 28.38 -15.99
C GLY A 383 24.46 27.53 -15.39
N MET A 384 24.12 26.36 -15.94
CA MET A 384 23.07 25.52 -15.35
C MET A 384 23.57 24.87 -14.06
N TRP A 385 22.73 24.91 -13.03
CA TRP A 385 23.05 24.39 -11.70
C TRP A 385 21.82 23.73 -11.06
N PRO A 386 21.48 22.50 -11.47
CA PRO A 386 20.48 21.69 -10.77
C PRO A 386 21.02 21.25 -9.40
N ALA A 387 20.13 21.17 -8.42
CA ALA A 387 20.46 20.70 -7.08
C ALA A 387 19.29 19.96 -6.41
N PHE A 388 19.66 18.96 -5.60
CA PHE A 388 18.80 18.33 -4.59
C PHE A 388 19.52 18.39 -3.24
N TRP A 389 18.92 19.09 -2.28
CA TRP A 389 19.62 19.52 -1.07
C TRP A 389 18.66 19.76 0.07
N MET A 390 19.19 19.99 1.27
CA MET A 390 18.41 20.06 2.50
C MET A 390 18.89 21.14 3.45
N LEU A 391 17.93 21.71 4.20
CA LEU A 391 18.17 22.76 5.19
C LEU A 391 17.44 22.47 6.50
N ASN A 392 17.96 23.00 7.61
CA ASN A 392 17.32 22.88 8.93
C ASN A 392 15.86 23.38 8.93
N ALA A 393 14.93 22.52 9.37
CA ALA A 393 13.50 22.79 9.39
C ALA A 393 13.04 23.73 10.50
N ASP A 394 13.90 24.03 11.48
CA ASP A 394 13.64 25.06 12.48
C ASP A 394 14.06 26.47 12.01
N GLY A 395 14.64 26.58 10.80
CA GLY A 395 15.11 27.83 10.24
C GLY A 395 16.33 28.42 10.95
N THR A 396 16.99 27.64 11.81
CA THR A 396 18.19 28.07 12.52
C THR A 396 19.47 27.56 11.86
N GLY A 397 20.54 28.32 12.01
CA GLY A 397 21.86 27.96 11.47
C GLY A 397 21.96 28.13 9.95
N THR A 398 23.12 27.78 9.42
CA THR A 398 23.40 27.70 7.98
C THR A 398 23.80 26.27 7.60
N THR A 399 23.31 25.29 8.36
CA THR A 399 23.62 23.89 8.11
C THR A 399 22.85 23.42 6.89
N GLU A 400 23.57 22.87 5.93
CA GLU A 400 23.08 22.45 4.63
C GLU A 400 23.69 21.10 4.29
N LEU A 401 22.89 20.21 3.75
CA LEU A 401 23.34 18.92 3.22
C LEU A 401 22.90 18.82 1.77
N ASP A 402 23.86 18.79 0.87
CA ASP A 402 23.63 18.68 -0.56
C ASP A 402 23.72 17.22 -0.97
N VAL A 403 22.58 16.65 -1.33
CA VAL A 403 22.51 15.27 -1.83
C VAL A 403 23.13 15.20 -3.22
N MET A 404 22.85 16.21 -4.04
CA MET A 404 23.42 16.38 -5.37
C MET A 404 23.49 17.86 -5.72
N GLU A 405 24.67 18.30 -6.13
CA GLU A 405 24.86 19.50 -6.94
C GLU A 405 25.64 19.14 -8.21
N PHE A 406 25.32 19.83 -9.30
CA PHE A 406 25.93 19.57 -10.60
C PHE A 406 26.09 20.87 -11.39
N LEU A 407 27.15 20.97 -12.20
CA LEU A 407 27.39 22.12 -13.05
C LEU A 407 27.24 21.73 -14.51
N GLY A 408 26.29 22.31 -15.24
CA GLY A 408 25.95 21.86 -16.60
C GLY A 408 27.08 21.95 -17.63
N HIS A 409 28.13 22.73 -17.36
CA HIS A 409 29.32 22.78 -18.22
C HIS A 409 30.34 21.67 -17.94
N ASP A 410 30.28 21.03 -16.77
CA ASP A 410 31.17 19.96 -16.33
C ASP A 410 30.37 18.68 -16.08
N LYS A 411 30.09 17.98 -17.18
CA LYS A 411 29.08 16.92 -17.22
C LYS A 411 29.46 15.63 -16.52
N ASP A 412 30.75 15.46 -16.26
CA ASP A 412 31.31 14.24 -15.69
C ASP A 412 31.62 14.42 -14.20
N THR A 413 31.16 15.51 -13.57
CA THR A 413 31.42 15.81 -12.17
C THR A 413 30.13 16.14 -11.40
N ALA A 414 29.85 15.36 -10.35
CA ALA A 414 28.89 15.72 -9.31
C ALA A 414 29.61 16.22 -8.05
N TYR A 415 28.91 16.90 -7.16
CA TYR A 415 29.47 17.41 -5.92
C TYR A 415 28.67 16.91 -4.72
N ALA A 416 29.38 16.26 -3.80
CA ALA A 416 28.89 15.89 -2.48
C ALA A 416 29.32 16.98 -1.50
N SER A 417 28.37 17.81 -1.06
CA SER A 417 28.65 19.01 -0.28
C SER A 417 27.94 19.00 1.07
N VAL A 418 28.61 19.57 2.07
CA VAL A 418 28.02 19.97 3.35
C VAL A 418 28.41 21.39 3.69
N HIS A 419 27.44 22.20 4.09
CA HIS A 419 27.71 23.46 4.76
C HIS A 419 27.50 23.25 6.27
N SER A 420 28.58 23.39 7.03
CA SER A 420 28.60 23.30 8.49
C SER A 420 29.46 24.45 9.00
N THR A 421 29.26 24.89 10.24
CA THR A 421 30.12 25.91 10.88
C THR A 421 31.09 25.32 11.91
N VAL A 422 31.06 23.98 12.08
CA VAL A 422 31.88 23.26 13.05
C VAL A 422 33.36 23.30 12.62
N ALA A 423 34.24 23.45 13.62
CA ALA A 423 35.69 23.50 13.43
C ALA A 423 36.19 24.61 12.48
N GLY A 424 35.39 25.66 12.25
CA GLY A 424 35.76 26.80 11.39
C GLY A 424 35.74 26.49 9.90
N GLN A 425 35.31 25.29 9.49
CA GLN A 425 34.94 25.04 8.10
C GLN A 425 33.55 25.62 7.87
N ARG A 426 33.29 26.12 6.65
CA ARG A 426 31.99 26.67 6.23
C ARG A 426 31.33 25.86 5.11
N LEU A 427 32.16 25.13 4.35
CA LEU A 427 31.79 24.27 3.24
C LEU A 427 32.84 23.18 3.12
N THR A 428 32.41 21.93 3.07
CA THR A 428 33.19 20.80 2.53
C THR A 428 32.48 20.34 1.27
N SER A 429 33.13 20.46 0.12
CA SER A 429 32.58 19.98 -1.15
C SER A 429 33.58 19.02 -1.78
N THR A 430 33.12 17.80 -2.06
CA THR A 430 33.93 16.73 -2.63
C THR A 430 33.49 16.51 -4.08
N PRO A 431 34.31 16.90 -5.08
CA PRO A 431 34.02 16.58 -6.47
C PRO A 431 34.13 15.07 -6.70
N VAL A 432 33.12 14.50 -7.34
CA VAL A 432 33.01 13.09 -7.69
C VAL A 432 33.06 12.96 -9.20
N GLN A 433 34.07 12.25 -9.71
CA GLN A 433 34.18 11.95 -11.14
C GLN A 433 33.22 10.81 -11.50
N THR A 434 32.50 10.97 -12.61
CA THR A 434 31.40 10.13 -13.06
C THR A 434 31.44 9.93 -14.58
N ALA A 435 30.52 9.15 -15.14
CA ALA A 435 30.19 9.24 -16.56
C ALA A 435 29.35 10.51 -16.82
N ASP A 436 29.09 10.88 -18.07
CA ASP A 436 28.27 12.04 -18.42
C ASP A 436 26.87 11.92 -17.78
N LEU A 437 26.61 12.71 -16.74
CA LEU A 437 25.36 12.68 -15.96
C LEU A 437 24.19 13.36 -16.67
N THR A 438 24.42 13.90 -17.86
CA THR A 438 23.38 14.48 -18.72
C THR A 438 22.81 13.45 -19.70
N GLU A 439 23.38 12.24 -19.74
CA GLU A 439 22.89 11.12 -20.55
C GLU A 439 21.83 10.29 -19.81
N GLY A 440 20.61 10.83 -19.73
CA GLY A 440 19.46 10.13 -19.17
C GLY A 440 19.36 10.25 -17.64
N PHE A 441 18.57 9.37 -17.04
CA PHE A 441 18.25 9.41 -15.62
C PHE A 441 19.26 8.64 -14.77
N HIS A 442 19.71 9.28 -13.70
CA HIS A 442 20.55 8.72 -12.66
C HIS A 442 19.86 8.80 -11.29
N THR A 443 20.23 7.93 -10.36
CA THR A 443 19.84 8.09 -8.94
C THR A 443 20.95 8.78 -8.16
N PHE A 444 20.56 9.74 -7.33
CA PHE A 444 21.46 10.45 -6.43
C PHE A 444 20.91 10.34 -5.02
N GLY A 445 21.71 9.78 -4.12
CA GLY A 445 21.28 9.51 -2.75
C GLY A 445 22.31 9.94 -1.71
N VAL A 446 21.83 10.24 -0.51
CA VAL A 446 22.68 10.34 0.68
C VAL A 446 22.09 9.50 1.80
N ASP A 447 22.91 8.61 2.33
CA ASP A 447 22.65 7.93 3.60
C ASP A 447 23.14 8.83 4.74
N TRP A 448 22.20 9.54 5.38
CA TRP A 448 22.50 10.41 6.49
C TRP A 448 22.21 9.70 7.80
N GLN A 449 23.27 9.25 8.46
CA GLN A 449 23.21 8.60 9.76
C GLN A 449 23.76 9.53 10.84
N LYS A 450 23.62 9.09 12.10
CA LYS A 450 24.08 9.87 13.25
C LYS A 450 25.57 10.21 13.18
N ASP A 451 26.40 9.26 12.75
CA ASP A 451 27.85 9.41 12.79
C ASP A 451 28.48 9.56 11.40
N THR A 452 27.75 9.18 10.34
CA THR A 452 28.26 9.14 8.95
C THR A 452 27.26 9.71 7.95
N LEU A 453 27.80 10.36 6.93
CA LEU A 453 27.15 10.74 5.69
C LEU A 453 27.80 9.93 4.57
N GLU A 454 27.02 9.23 3.76
CA GLU A 454 27.52 8.50 2.60
C GLU A 454 26.71 8.89 1.35
N TRP A 455 27.38 9.32 0.29
CA TRP A 455 26.72 9.70 -0.96
C TRP A 455 26.79 8.58 -1.97
N TYR A 456 25.73 8.46 -2.76
CA TYR A 456 25.54 7.42 -3.74
C TYR A 456 25.12 8.00 -5.09
N ILE A 457 25.69 7.47 -6.16
CA ILE A 457 25.25 7.71 -7.54
C ILE A 457 25.00 6.34 -8.17
N ASP A 458 23.79 6.12 -8.69
CA ASP A 458 23.34 4.84 -9.25
C ASP A 458 23.60 3.64 -8.31
N GLY A 459 23.40 3.86 -7.01
CA GLY A 459 23.62 2.88 -5.95
C GLY A 459 25.10 2.61 -5.60
N ALA A 460 26.06 3.24 -6.27
CA ALA A 460 27.47 3.15 -5.92
C ALA A 460 27.85 4.23 -4.91
N LYS A 461 28.46 3.87 -3.78
CA LYS A 461 28.99 4.86 -2.83
C LYS A 461 30.14 5.64 -3.46
N VAL A 462 30.03 6.96 -3.49
CA VAL A 462 30.98 7.86 -4.15
C VAL A 462 31.73 8.81 -3.21
N ALA A 463 31.14 9.11 -2.05
CA ALA A 463 31.77 9.95 -1.04
C ALA A 463 31.31 9.55 0.36
N GLU A 464 32.10 9.90 1.38
CA GLU A 464 31.79 9.65 2.78
C GLU A 464 32.40 10.75 3.65
N LEU A 465 31.66 11.17 4.68
CA LEU A 465 32.11 12.12 5.70
C LEU A 465 31.53 11.73 7.07
N ALA A 466 32.19 12.13 8.15
CA ALA A 466 31.56 12.11 9.47
C ALA A 466 30.43 13.16 9.52
N THR A 467 29.27 12.80 10.08
CA THR A 467 28.16 13.73 10.25
C THR A 467 28.60 14.92 11.13
N PRO A 468 28.54 16.18 10.63
CA PRO A 468 28.94 17.33 11.42
C PRO A 468 28.10 17.50 12.69
N ALA A 469 28.71 17.99 13.77
CA ALA A 469 28.04 18.12 15.07
C ALA A 469 26.85 19.11 15.08
N ASP A 470 26.73 19.97 14.07
CA ASP A 470 25.58 20.87 13.86
C ASP A 470 24.55 20.32 12.86
N MET A 471 24.66 19.06 12.45
CA MET A 471 23.81 18.36 11.47
C MET A 471 23.04 17.19 12.13
N HIS A 472 22.31 17.50 13.20
CA HIS A 472 21.49 16.53 13.96
C HIS A 472 20.05 17.01 14.21
N LYS A 473 19.57 17.93 13.39
CA LYS A 473 18.21 18.49 13.47
C LYS A 473 17.40 18.05 12.25
N PRO A 474 16.06 18.02 12.32
CA PRO A 474 15.25 17.71 11.15
C PRO A 474 15.56 18.69 10.01
N MET A 475 15.73 18.17 8.80
CA MET A 475 15.93 18.97 7.61
C MET A 475 14.79 18.75 6.62
N TYR A 476 14.42 19.81 5.90
CA TYR A 476 13.48 19.75 4.79
C TYR A 476 14.24 19.76 3.47
N MET A 477 13.62 19.23 2.42
CA MET A 477 14.25 19.05 1.12
C MET A 477 13.96 20.22 0.18
N LEU A 478 14.84 20.42 -0.79
CA LEU A 478 14.73 21.35 -1.89
C LEU A 478 15.19 20.69 -3.19
N VAL A 479 14.43 20.89 -4.27
CA VAL A 479 14.82 20.54 -5.65
C VAL A 479 14.70 21.80 -6.48
N ASN A 480 15.75 22.18 -7.20
CA ASN A 480 15.71 23.35 -8.09
C ASN A 480 16.61 23.20 -9.30
N LEU A 481 16.39 24.09 -10.28
CA LEU A 481 17.32 24.35 -11.37
C LEU A 481 17.73 25.83 -11.32
N ALA A 482 18.90 26.11 -10.77
CA ALA A 482 19.46 27.47 -10.77
C ALA A 482 20.15 27.79 -12.10
N VAL A 483 20.33 29.09 -12.37
CA VAL A 483 21.07 29.60 -13.52
C VAL A 483 22.07 30.63 -13.01
N GLY A 484 23.35 30.44 -13.25
CA GLY A 484 24.40 31.35 -12.77
C GLY A 484 24.55 32.61 -13.60
N ASP A 485 24.85 33.75 -12.96
CA ASP A 485 25.39 34.95 -13.60
C ASP A 485 26.90 35.09 -13.31
N THR A 486 27.46 36.22 -13.70
CA THR A 486 28.83 36.66 -13.51
C THR A 486 29.21 36.57 -12.04
N GLY A 487 30.19 35.72 -11.72
CA GLY A 487 30.66 35.52 -10.34
C GLY A 487 29.89 34.45 -9.56
N SER A 488 28.94 33.74 -10.19
CA SER A 488 28.38 32.51 -9.64
C SER A 488 29.32 31.32 -9.87
N TRP A 489 29.14 30.25 -9.08
CA TRP A 489 29.92 29.02 -9.17
C TRP A 489 29.80 28.28 -10.53
N PRO A 490 28.60 28.05 -11.11
CA PRO A 490 28.49 27.47 -12.46
C PRO A 490 28.93 28.42 -13.58
N GLY A 491 29.34 29.65 -13.24
CA GLY A 491 29.68 30.71 -14.17
C GLY A 491 28.46 31.38 -14.80
N LYS A 492 28.69 32.45 -15.56
CA LYS A 492 27.62 33.16 -16.27
C LYS A 492 27.00 32.28 -17.34
N TYR A 493 25.67 32.23 -17.38
CA TYR A 493 24.92 31.59 -18.46
C TYR A 493 25.33 32.08 -19.86
N ASP A 494 25.20 31.20 -20.86
CA ASP A 494 25.30 31.59 -22.26
C ASP A 494 23.95 32.17 -22.73
N ALA A 495 23.94 33.42 -23.21
CA ALA A 495 22.72 34.11 -23.64
C ALA A 495 22.07 33.50 -24.89
N SER A 496 22.79 32.64 -25.62
CA SER A 496 22.26 31.89 -26.76
C SER A 496 21.65 30.54 -26.37
N MET A 497 21.76 30.14 -25.11
CA MET A 497 21.21 28.87 -24.64
C MET A 497 19.69 28.83 -24.77
N PRO A 498 19.14 27.71 -25.28
CA PRO A 498 17.71 27.51 -25.33
C PRO A 498 17.16 27.20 -23.93
N THR A 499 15.84 27.14 -23.85
CA THR A 499 15.12 26.51 -22.74
C THR A 499 15.67 25.12 -22.45
N THR A 500 15.92 24.82 -21.18
CA THR A 500 16.39 23.50 -20.72
C THR A 500 15.63 23.06 -19.46
N GLN A 501 15.77 21.78 -19.08
CA GLN A 501 14.95 21.17 -18.03
C GLN A 501 15.78 20.27 -17.13
N LEU A 502 15.48 20.34 -15.82
CA LEU A 502 15.75 19.27 -14.88
C LEU A 502 14.52 18.36 -14.85
N ASN A 503 14.70 17.09 -15.21
CA ASN A 503 13.63 16.11 -15.20
C ASN A 503 13.78 15.22 -13.97
N VAL A 504 12.72 15.04 -13.20
CA VAL A 504 12.71 14.29 -11.96
C VAL A 504 11.63 13.21 -12.04
N ASP A 505 12.04 11.96 -11.93
CA ASP A 505 11.16 10.80 -11.92
C ASP A 505 10.52 10.60 -10.54
N TYR A 506 11.35 10.62 -9.48
CA TYR A 506 10.86 10.57 -8.11
C TYR A 506 11.79 11.26 -7.13
N VAL A 507 11.23 11.61 -5.96
CA VAL A 507 11.97 11.87 -4.72
C VAL A 507 11.46 10.90 -3.66
N ARG A 508 12.37 10.15 -3.02
CA ARG A 508 12.05 9.17 -1.98
C ARG A 508 12.93 9.39 -0.75
N VAL A 509 12.35 9.14 0.42
CA VAL A 509 13.06 9.19 1.70
C VAL A 509 12.69 7.97 2.51
N TRP A 510 13.69 7.34 3.12
CA TRP A 510 13.51 6.22 4.03
C TRP A 510 13.97 6.63 5.42
N ALA A 511 13.17 6.32 6.44
CA ALA A 511 13.53 6.50 7.83
C ALA A 511 14.18 5.23 8.38
N ASN A 512 15.26 5.39 9.13
CA ASN A 512 15.86 4.31 9.89
C ASN A 512 15.07 4.12 11.19
N ASP A 513 14.36 2.99 11.31
CA ASP A 513 13.47 2.71 12.45
C ASP A 513 14.25 2.58 13.79
N ASP A 514 15.56 2.36 13.74
CA ASP A 514 16.45 2.25 14.91
C ASP A 514 17.01 3.61 15.39
N LEU A 515 16.76 4.71 14.67
CA LEU A 515 17.27 6.06 14.98
C LEU A 515 16.19 7.12 15.27
N LEU A 516 14.91 6.74 15.16
CA LEU A 516 13.75 7.51 15.62
C LEU A 516 13.48 7.24 17.10
#